data_AF-A0A1H3MCM5-F1
#
_entry.id   AF-A0A1H3MCM5-F1
#
_cell.length_a   1.000
_cell.length_b   1.000
_cell.length_c   1.000
_cell.angle_alpha   90.00
_cell.angle_beta   90.00
_cell.angle_gamma   90.00
#
_symmetry.space_group_name_H-M   'P 1'
#
loop_
_entity.id
_entity.type
_entity.pdbx_description
1 polymer ?
#
loop_
_entity_poly.entity_id
_entity_poly.type
_entity_poly.pdbx_seq_one_letter_code
_entity_poly.pdbx_strand_id
1 'polypeptide(L)' 'MQISPRYYVQSTDDYTFLRADGEGGVDFTPLVINATPFATPEAAVDAVHDHCGGEAVVFRCYQLKG' A
#
# COMPACT_ATOMS: atom_id res chain seq x y z
N MET A 1 -8.77 -2.25 -22.47
CA MET A 1 -9.14 -1.69 -21.16
C MET A 1 -9.31 -2.78 -20.11
N GLN A 2 -8.22 -3.10 -19.42
CA GLN A 2 -8.21 -3.97 -18.25
C GLN A 2 -8.31 -3.10 -17.00
N ILE A 3 -9.23 -3.43 -16.09
CA ILE A 3 -9.36 -2.77 -14.78
C ILE A 3 -8.92 -3.79 -13.73
N SER A 4 -7.98 -3.41 -12.85
CA SER A 4 -7.49 -4.29 -11.79
C SER A 4 -7.47 -3.56 -10.45
N PRO A 5 -7.96 -4.18 -9.36
CA PRO A 5 -7.89 -3.58 -8.03
C PRO A 5 -6.43 -3.46 -7.59
N ARG A 6 -6.15 -2.40 -6.83
CA ARG A 6 -4.87 -2.10 -6.19
C ARG A 6 -5.13 -1.62 -4.78
N TYR A 7 -4.32 -2.07 -3.83
CA TYR A 7 -4.48 -1.76 -2.42
C TYR A 7 -3.30 -0.93 -1.94
N TYR A 8 -3.57 0.19 -1.29
CA TYR A 8 -2.56 1.04 -0.67
C TYR A 8 -2.77 1.05 0.83
N VAL A 9 -1.68 1.03 1.58
CA VAL A 9 -1.70 1.07 3.04
C VAL A 9 -1.16 2.42 3.48
N GLN A 10 -1.90 3.10 4.36
CA GLN A 10 -1.48 4.33 5.02
C GLN A 10 -1.42 4.10 6.52
N SER A 11 -0.27 4.40 7.12
CA SER A 11 -0.10 4.42 8.57
C SER A 11 -1.04 5.44 9.21
N THR A 12 -1.64 5.09 10.35
CA THR A 12 -2.47 6.01 11.15
C THR A 12 -1.63 6.90 12.06
N ASP A 13 -0.35 6.57 12.27
CA ASP A 13 0.53 7.29 13.20
C ASP A 13 1.07 8.58 12.57
N ASP A 14 1.53 8.51 11.33
CA ASP A 14 2.20 9.61 10.62
C ASP A 14 1.55 9.97 9.27
N TYR A 15 0.47 9.26 8.91
CA TYR A 15 -0.29 9.44 7.68
C TYR A 15 0.52 9.23 6.39
N THR A 16 1.63 8.48 6.47
CA THR A 16 2.43 8.10 5.30
C THR A 16 2.00 6.75 4.74
N PHE A 17 2.34 6.50 3.47
CA PHE A 17 1.98 5.29 2.74
C PHE A 17 3.16 4.34 2.62
N LEU A 18 2.88 3.03 2.61
CA LEU A 18 3.90 2.01 2.36
C LEU A 18 4.41 2.06 0.91
N ARG A 19 5.72 1.90 0.75
CA ARG A 19 6.44 1.85 -0.52
C ARG A 19 7.57 0.82 -0.43
N ALA A 20 7.77 0.02 -1.47
CA ALA A 20 8.94 -0.85 -1.54
C ALA A 20 10.23 0.00 -1.61
N ASP A 21 11.22 -0.34 -0.80
CA ASP A 21 12.51 0.36 -0.76
C ASP A 21 13.43 0.01 -1.95
N GLY A 22 13.14 -1.09 -2.66
CA GLY A 22 13.93 -1.60 -3.77
C GLY A 22 15.01 -2.61 -3.38
N GLU A 23 15.23 -2.84 -2.08
CA GLU A 23 16.18 -3.81 -1.50
C GLU A 23 15.49 -5.02 -0.88
N GLY A 24 14.16 -5.06 -0.94
CA GLY A 24 13.34 -6.15 -0.41
C GLY A 24 12.69 -5.83 0.94
N GLY A 25 12.86 -4.60 1.44
CA GLY A 25 12.14 -4.06 2.57
C GLY A 25 11.07 -3.05 2.16
N VAL A 26 10.63 -2.27 3.14
CA VAL A 26 9.55 -1.30 2.99
C VAL A 26 9.96 0.02 3.65
N ASP A 27 9.65 1.10 2.96
CA ASP A 27 9.85 2.49 3.36
C ASP A 27 8.49 3.22 3.30
N PHE A 28 8.46 4.45 3.82
CA PHE A 28 7.26 5.26 3.91
C PHE A 28 7.35 6.50 3.02
N THR A 29 6.22 6.91 2.43
CA THR A 29 6.12 8.09 1.57
C THR A 29 4.88 8.92 1.88
N PRO A 30 4.96 10.26 1.93
CA PRO A 30 3.79 11.10 2.23
C PRO A 30 2.74 11.12 1.11
N LEU A 31 3.12 10.74 -0.11
CA LEU A 31 2.23 10.81 -1.29
C LEU A 31 1.87 9.42 -1.81
N VAL A 32 0.58 9.18 -1.99
CA VAL A 32 0.03 7.92 -2.53
C VAL A 32 0.55 7.58 -3.94
N ILE A 33 0.86 8.60 -4.75
CA ILE A 33 1.41 8.38 -6.11
C ILE A 33 2.80 7.73 -6.10
N ASN A 34 3.52 7.82 -4.98
CA ASN A 34 4.83 7.22 -4.80
C ASN A 34 4.73 5.89 -4.03
N ALA A 35 3.55 5.53 -3.53
CA ALA A 35 3.34 4.31 -2.76
C ALA A 35 3.36 3.08 -3.66
N THR A 36 3.68 1.92 -3.08
CA THR A 36 3.68 0.65 -3.82
C THR A 36 2.35 -0.07 -3.58
N PRO A 37 1.52 -0.26 -4.62
CA PRO A 37 0.25 -0.94 -4.44
C PRO A 37 0.39 -2.45 -4.33
N PHE A 38 -0.37 -3.06 -3.43
CA PHE A 38 -0.56 -4.49 -3.34
C PHE A 38 -1.60 -4.97 -4.36
N ALA A 39 -1.43 -6.20 -4.86
CA ALA A 39 -2.33 -6.80 -5.85
C ALA A 39 -3.58 -7.44 -5.22
N THR A 40 -3.50 -7.85 -3.95
CA THR A 40 -4.58 -8.52 -3.23
C THR A 40 -4.83 -7.83 -1.89
N PRO A 41 -6.05 -7.94 -1.33
CA PRO A 41 -6.34 -7.38 -0.01
C PRO A 41 -5.58 -8.11 1.10
N GLU A 42 -5.36 -9.43 0.98
CA GLU A 42 -4.65 -10.22 1.98
C GLU A 42 -3.20 -9.73 2.14
N ALA A 43 -2.50 -9.49 1.03
CA ALA A 43 -1.12 -8.96 1.08
C ALA A 43 -1.05 -7.55 1.67
N ALA A 44 -2.10 -6.74 1.49
CA ALA A 44 -2.18 -5.43 2.14
C ALA A 44 -2.38 -5.58 3.66
N VAL A 45 -3.23 -6.51 4.10
CA VAL A 45 -3.45 -6.81 5.54
C VAL A 45 -2.18 -7.33 6.19
N ASP A 46 -1.46 -8.24 5.54
CA ASP A 46 -0.18 -8.75 6.04
C ASP A 46 0.81 -7.59 6.24
N ALA A 47 0.89 -6.66 5.27
CA ALA A 47 1.74 -5.49 5.38
C ALA A 47 1.33 -4.53 6.53
N VAL A 48 0.03 -4.43 6.86
CA VAL A 48 -0.44 -3.68 8.03
C VAL A 48 0.08 -4.30 9.33
N HIS A 49 0.05 -5.63 9.44
CA HIS A 49 0.56 -6.33 10.61
C HIS A 49 2.08 -6.23 10.72
N ASP A 50 2.80 -6.37 9.61
CA ASP A 50 4.26 -6.42 9.59
C ASP A 50 4.91 -5.04 9.74
N HIS A 51 4.29 -3.98 9.20
CA HIS A 51 4.92 -2.66 9.09
C HIS A 51 4.18 -1.53 9.80
N CYS A 52 2.91 -1.71 10.17
CA CYS A 52 2.10 -0.69 10.84
C CYS A 52 1.59 -1.13 12.22
N GLY A 53 2.19 -2.16 12.82
CA GLY A 53 1.80 -2.63 14.16
C GLY A 53 0.36 -3.14 14.26
N GLY A 54 -0.28 -3.46 13.13
CA GLY A 54 -1.68 -3.91 13.08
C GLY A 54 -2.72 -2.78 12.94
N GLU A 55 -2.32 -1.50 12.87
CA GLU A 55 -3.24 -0.37 12.71
C GLU A 55 -2.85 0.48 11.50
N ALA A 56 -3.75 0.58 10.52
CA ALA A 56 -3.58 1.38 9.31
C ALA A 56 -4.90 1.49 8.55
N VAL A 57 -4.93 2.37 7.54
CA VAL A 57 -6.04 2.47 6.57
C VAL A 57 -5.64 1.82 5.25
N VAL A 58 -6.50 0.92 4.74
CA VAL A 58 -6.31 0.29 3.43
C VAL A 58 -7.25 0.91 2.39
N PHE A 59 -6.69 1.52 1.36
CA PHE A 59 -7.42 2.09 0.23
C PHE A 59 -7.46 1.10 -0.93
N ARG A 60 -8.66 0.77 -1.41
CA ARG A 60 -8.83 0.05 -2.67
C ARG A 60 -9.05 1.04 -3.82
N CYS A 61 -8.07 1.11 -4.71
CA CYS A 61 -8.16 1.87 -5.96
C CYS A 61 -8.23 0.91 -7.16
N TYR A 62 -8.57 1.42 -8.33
CA TYR A 62 -8.60 0.65 -9.57
C TYR A 62 -7.60 1.22 -10.55
N GLN A 63 -6.66 0.38 -10.99
CA GLN A 63 -5.73 0.73 -12.06
C GLN A 63 -6.39 0.39 -13.39
N LEU A 64 -6.53 1.41 -14.25
CA LEU A 64 -6.90 1.22 -15.65
C LEU A 64 -5.64 1.01 -16.49
N LYS A 65 -5.60 -0.07 -17.26
CA LYS A 65 -4.62 -0.29 -18.32
C LYS A 65 -5.31 -0.21 -19.67
N GLY A 66 -4.81 0.69 -20.53
CA GLY A 66 -5.28 0.89 -21.91
C GLY A 66 -5.26 -0.39 -22.70
#